data_AF-A0A822CUK3-F1
#
_entry.id   AF-A0A822CUK3-F1
#
_cell.length_a   1.000
_cell.length_b   1.000
_cell.length_c   1.000
_cell.angle_alpha   90.00
_cell.angle_beta   90.00
_cell.angle_gamma   90.00
#
_symmetry.space_group_name_H-M   'P 1'
#
loop_
_entity.id
_entity.type
_entity.pdbx_description
1 polymer ?
#
loop_
_entity_poly.entity_id
_entity_poly.type
_entity_poly.pdbx_seq_one_letter_code
_entity_poly.pdbx_strand_id
1 'polypeptide(L)' 'KDPSPLVPRSTNFGIVKIGIRYFTHRSALSVTVHACKGLMNVHRQNLPVPYVRLYLMPDFKKEKKKTA' A
#
# COMPACT_ATOMS: atom_id res chain seq x y z
N LYS A 1 6.32 -31.25 12.76
CA LYS A 1 6.53 -30.10 11.84
C LYS A 1 5.23 -29.93 11.06
N ASP A 2 4.22 -29.38 11.71
CA ASP A 2 2.91 -29.18 11.08
C ASP A 2 2.99 -28.03 10.09
N PRO A 3 2.46 -28.20 8.86
CA PRO A 3 2.43 -27.12 7.89
C PRO A 3 1.41 -26.08 8.38
N SER A 4 1.87 -24.84 8.52
CA SER A 4 1.02 -23.69 8.83
C SER A 4 -0.21 -23.67 7.92
N PRO A 5 -1.40 -23.29 8.43
CA PRO A 5 -2.66 -23.45 7.72
C PRO A 5 -2.60 -22.74 6.37
N LEU A 6 -2.99 -23.51 5.35
CA LEU A 6 -3.00 -23.18 3.93
C LEU A 6 -3.55 -21.77 3.69
N VAL A 7 -2.66 -20.81 3.42
CA VAL A 7 -3.04 -19.54 2.80
C VAL A 7 -3.65 -19.92 1.44
N PRO A 8 -4.94 -19.66 1.18
CA PRO A 8 -5.55 -20.02 -0.09
C PRO A 8 -4.78 -19.33 -1.20
N ARG A 9 -4.29 -20.09 -2.19
CA ARG A 9 -3.46 -19.60 -3.31
C ARG A 9 -4.19 -18.65 -4.28
N SER A 10 -5.39 -18.22 -3.92
CA SER A 10 -6.20 -17.17 -4.56
C SER A 10 -6.65 -16.16 -3.51
N THR A 11 -5.70 -15.46 -2.89
CA THR A 11 -6.01 -14.46 -1.87
C THR A 11 -6.51 -13.18 -2.55
N ASN A 12 -7.83 -13.08 -2.70
CA ASN A 12 -8.47 -11.81 -3.05
C ASN A 12 -8.37 -10.87 -1.84
N PHE A 13 -7.27 -10.11 -1.77
CA PHE A 13 -7.01 -9.14 -0.71
C PHE A 13 -7.89 -7.88 -0.79
N GLY A 14 -8.76 -7.81 -1.79
CA GLY A 14 -9.57 -6.63 -2.10
C GLY A 14 -8.95 -5.74 -3.17
N ILE A 15 -9.64 -4.65 -3.47
CA ILE A 15 -9.29 -3.70 -4.53
C ILE A 15 -9.18 -2.32 -3.90
N VAL A 16 -8.09 -1.59 -4.23
CA VAL A 16 -7.92 -0.17 -3.89
C VAL A 16 -7.96 0.63 -5.19
N LYS A 17 -8.93 1.55 -5.31
CA LYS A 17 -9.05 2.44 -6.47
C LYS A 17 -8.19 3.68 -6.23
N ILE A 18 -7.21 3.90 -7.09
CA ILE A 18 -6.31 5.07 -7.05
C ILE A 18 -6.37 5.86 -8.35
N GLY A 19 -6.21 7.17 -8.24
CA GLY A 19 -6.01 8.09 -9.36
C GLY A 19 -4.59 8.65 -9.33
N ILE A 20 -3.95 8.73 -10.50
CA ILE A 20 -2.60 9.28 -10.67
C ILE A 20 -2.65 10.36 -11.73
N ARG A 21 -2.16 11.56 -11.40
CA ARG A 21 -2.10 12.68 -12.34
C ARG A 21 -0.84 13.50 -12.10
N TYR A 22 -0.10 13.78 -13.17
CA TYR A 22 1.00 14.73 -13.13
C TYR A 22 0.51 16.12 -13.53
N PHE A 23 0.86 17.12 -12.73
CA PHE A 23 0.59 18.53 -13.01
C PHE A 23 1.90 19.19 -13.44
N THR A 24 2.09 19.33 -14.76
CA THR A 24 3.32 19.91 -15.34
C THR A 24 3.58 21.34 -14.85
N HIS A 25 2.53 22.17 -14.74
CA HIS A 25 2.66 23.56 -14.26
C HIS A 25 3.06 23.69 -12.78
N ARG A 26 2.91 22.62 -12.00
CA ARG A 26 3.31 22.56 -10.57
C ARG A 26 4.51 21.65 -10.36
N SER A 27 5.02 21.03 -11.42
CA SER A 27 6.02 19.95 -11.36
C SER A 27 5.68 18.90 -10.30
N ALA A 28 4.41 18.57 -10.13
CA ALA A 28 3.92 17.79 -8.99
C ALA A 28 3.12 16.56 -9.43
N LEU A 29 3.41 15.42 -8.78
CA LEU A 29 2.63 14.19 -8.90
C LEU A 29 1.51 14.19 -7.85
N SER A 30 0.27 14.11 -8.31
CA SER A 30 -0.90 13.93 -7.44
C SER A 30 -1.34 12.49 -7.47
N VAL A 31 -1.50 11.93 -6.26
CA VAL A 31 -2.05 10.59 -6.05
C VAL A 31 -3.28 10.70 -5.16
N THR A 32 -4.40 10.16 -5.61
CA THR A 32 -5.68 10.21 -4.90
C THR A 32 -6.15 8.79 -4.60
N VAL A 33 -6.42 8.49 -3.33
CA VAL A 33 -7.02 7.23 -2.89
C VAL A 33 -8.54 7.43 -2.86
N HIS A 34 -9.28 6.72 -3.71
CA HIS A 34 -10.73 6.95 -3.86
C HIS A 34 -11.56 6.06 -2.94
N ALA A 35 -11.37 4.75 -3.05
CA ALA A 35 -12.19 3.78 -2.35
C ALA A 35 -11.47 2.42 -2.27
N CYS A 36 -11.83 1.64 -1.27
CA CYS A 36 -11.40 0.26 -1.12
C CYS A 36 -12.64 -0.66 -1.13
N LYS A 37 -12.58 -1.80 -1.82
CA LYS A 37 -13.68 -2.77 -1.89
C LYS A 37 -13.17 -4.17 -1.61
N GLY A 38 -13.89 -4.91 -0.77
CA GLY A 38 -13.58 -6.31 -0.48
C GLY A 38 -12.24 -6.51 0.26
N LEU A 39 -11.81 -5.52 1.05
CA LEU A 39 -10.62 -5.68 1.88
C LEU A 39 -10.81 -6.85 2.85
N MET A 40 -9.86 -7.80 2.81
CA MET A 40 -9.90 -8.94 3.71
C MET A 40 -9.73 -8.45 5.16
N ASN A 41 -10.60 -8.92 6.05
CA ASN A 41 -10.40 -8.68 7.47
C ASN A 41 -9.29 -9.60 8.00
N VAL A 42 -8.08 -9.05 8.08
CA VAL A 42 -6.88 -9.78 8.53
C VAL A 42 -6.93 -10.05 10.05
N HIS A 43 -7.79 -9.37 10.81
CA HIS A 43 -7.85 -9.51 12.27
C HIS A 43 -9.25 -9.93 12.76
N ARG A 44 -9.33 -11.11 13.37
CA ARG A 44 -10.60 -11.71 13.81
C ARG A 44 -11.23 -11.03 15.04
N GLN A 45 -10.49 -10.19 15.76
CA GLN A 45 -10.88 -9.76 17.11
C GLN A 45 -11.26 -8.28 17.26
N ASN A 46 -11.10 -7.43 16.24
CA ASN A 46 -11.46 -6.00 16.32
C ASN A 46 -12.06 -5.49 15.00
N LEU A 47 -12.87 -4.42 15.09
CA LEU A 47 -13.33 -3.66 13.92
C LEU A 47 -12.09 -3.18 13.14
N PRO A 48 -11.90 -3.60 11.87
CA PRO A 48 -10.74 -3.17 11.12
C PRO A 48 -10.83 -1.67 10.85
N VAL A 49 -9.77 -0.93 11.20
CA VAL A 49 -9.56 0.48 10.85
C VAL A 49 -8.53 0.51 9.70
N PRO A 50 -8.95 0.27 8.44
CA PRO A 50 -8.03 0.17 7.32
C PRO A 50 -7.43 1.54 6.97
N TYR A 51 -6.14 1.56 6.66
CA TYR A 51 -5.45 2.73 6.12
C TYR A 51 -4.56 2.32 4.93
N VAL A 52 -4.24 3.27 4.06
CA VAL A 52 -3.40 3.06 2.88
C VAL A 52 -2.07 3.79 3.07
N ARG A 53 -0.95 3.09 2.85
CA ARG A 53 0.39 3.69 2.77
C ARG A 53 0.81 3.80 1.31
N LEU A 54 1.35 4.94 0.92
CA LEU A 54 1.84 5.20 -0.42
C LEU A 54 3.34 5.49 -0.37
N TYR A 55 4.09 4.92 -1.32
CA TYR A 55 5.53 5.13 -1.48
C TYR A 55 5.83 5.33 -2.96
N LEU A 56 6.78 6.22 -3.28
CA LEU A 56 7.35 6.35 -4.62
C LEU A 56 8.73 5.68 -4.60
N MET A 57 8.94 4.74 -5.54
CA MET A 57 10.22 4.04 -5.70
C MET A 57 11.07 4.68 -6.82
N PRO A 58 12.41 4.59 -6.76
CA PRO A 58 13.21 4.03 -5.68
C PRO A 58 13.25 5.01 -4.49
N ASP A 59 12.78 4.58 -3.32
CA ASP A 59 12.85 5.41 -2.13
C ASP A 59 14.35 5.53 -1.74
N PHE A 60 15.00 6.65 -2.06
CA PHE A 60 16.42 6.93 -1.78
C PHE A 60 16.74 7.07 -0.28
N LYS A 61 15.93 6.52 0.62
CA LYS A 61 16.21 6.44 2.07
C LYS A 61 17.34 5.45 2.43
N LYS A 62 18.35 5.33 1.56
CA LYS A 62 19.65 4.69 1.83
C LYS A 62 20.84 5.49 1.29
N GLU A 63 20.77 6.81 1.15
CA GLU A 63 22.01 7.61 1.12
C GLU A 63 22.29 8.17 2.51
N LYS A 64 23.02 7.39 3.31
CA LYS A 64 23.81 7.95 4.40
C LYS A 64 24.85 8.86 3.73
N LYS A 65 24.57 10.15 3.62
CA LYS A 65 25.61 11.13 3.32
C LYS A 65 26.68 11.00 4.41
N LYS A 66 27.78 10.31 4.10
CA LYS A 66 29.01 10.43 4.86
C LYS A 66 29.53 11.83 4.57
N THR A 67 29.37 12.75 5.51
CA THR A 67 30.16 13.99 5.51
C THR A 67 31.60 13.56 5.81
N ALA A 68 32.51 13.87 4.89
CA ALA A 68 33.95 13.74 5.07
C ALA A 68 34.48 14.83 6.01
#